data_AF-A0A561UD31-F1
#
_entry.id   AF-A0A561UD31-F1
#
_cell.length_a   1.000
_cell.length_b   1.000
_cell.length_c   1.000
_cell.angle_alpha   90.00
_cell.angle_beta   90.00
_cell.angle_gamma   90.00
#
_symmetry.space_group_name_H-M   'P 1'
#
loop_
_entity.id
_entity.type
_entity.pdbx_description
1 polymer ?
#
loop_
_entity_poly.entity_id
_entity_poly.type
_entity_poly.pdbx_seq_one_letter_code
_entity_poly.pdbx_strand_id
1 'polypeptide(L)' 'MTRYEYDYEERTSEMTLRTYRIQPDGTRVELSARTVRNGEPYFRPITGEWPECRCTRCVRPA' A
#
# COMPACT_ATOMS: atom_id res chain seq x y z
N MET A 1 -35.28 -20.02 22.91
CA MET A 1 -34.35 -18.95 22.51
C MET A 1 -33.32 -19.58 21.59
N THR A 2 -33.45 -19.38 20.28
CA THR A 2 -32.51 -19.90 19.28
C THR A 2 -31.25 -19.04 19.33
N ARG A 3 -30.14 -19.67 19.69
CA ARG A 3 -28.80 -19.08 19.72
C ARG A 3 -28.36 -18.92 18.25
N TYR A 4 -28.33 -17.69 17.76
CA TYR A 4 -27.74 -17.41 16.45
C TYR A 4 -26.22 -17.49 16.60
N GLU A 5 -25.63 -18.59 16.13
CA GLU A 5 -24.18 -18.69 15.93
C GLU A 5 -23.80 -17.75 14.78
N TYR A 6 -23.23 -16.60 15.13
CA TYR A 6 -22.54 -15.77 14.16
C TYR A 6 -21.19 -16.43 13.86
N ASP A 7 -21.05 -17.01 12.67
CA ASP A 7 -19.75 -17.33 12.08
C ASP A 7 -19.01 -16.00 11.86
N TYR A 8 -18.28 -15.56 12.88
CA TYR A 8 -17.30 -14.49 12.76
C TYR A 8 -16.07 -15.12 12.10
N GLU A 9 -16.17 -15.47 10.82
CA GLU A 9 -14.97 -15.60 10.00
C GLU A 9 -14.26 -14.24 10.13
N GLU A 10 -13.11 -14.21 10.81
CA GLU A 10 -12.28 -13.01 10.88
C GLU A 10 -11.90 -12.65 9.45
N ARG A 11 -12.70 -11.81 8.80
CA ARG A 11 -12.43 -11.31 7.46
C ARG A 11 -11.22 -10.40 7.56
N THR A 12 -10.04 -11.00 7.52
CA THR A 12 -8.79 -10.24 7.48
C THR A 12 -8.77 -9.53 6.13
N SER A 13 -8.94 -8.20 6.15
CA SER A 13 -8.81 -7.40 4.93
C SER A 13 -7.46 -7.70 4.27
N GLU A 14 -7.49 -7.98 2.98
CA GLU A 14 -6.31 -8.25 2.18
C GLU A 14 -5.99 -7.03 1.31
N MET A 15 -4.73 -6.61 1.29
CA MET A 15 -4.24 -5.53 0.44
C MET A 15 -3.05 -6.00 -0.40
N THR A 16 -3.10 -5.72 -1.70
CA THR A 16 -1.96 -5.95 -2.60
C THR A 16 -1.18 -4.65 -2.78
N LEU A 17 0.10 -4.66 -2.42
CA LEU A 17 1.03 -3.57 -2.66
C LEU A 17 1.91 -3.92 -3.87
N ARG A 18 1.96 -3.03 -4.86
CA ARG A 18 2.84 -3.15 -6.02
C ARG A 18 3.73 -1.92 -6.15
N THR A 19 5.01 -2.14 -6.41
CA THR A 19 6.00 -1.07 -6.62
C THR A 19 6.43 -1.06 -8.07
N TYR A 20 6.42 0.12 -8.70
CA TYR A 20 6.79 0.28 -10.11
C TYR A 20 7.92 1.29 -10.27
N ARG A 21 8.79 1.06 -11.26
CA ARG A 21 9.64 2.09 -11.86
C ARG A 21 8.95 2.60 -13.13
N ILE A 22 8.88 3.92 -13.27
CA ILE A 22 8.43 4.55 -14.51
C ILE A 22 9.66 4.82 -15.39
N GLN A 23 9.64 4.31 -16.62
CA GLN A 23 10.66 4.56 -17.62
C GLN A 23 10.47 5.94 -18.30
N PRO A 24 11.48 6.49 -18.98
CA PRO A 24 11.38 7.77 -19.67
C PRO A 24 10.28 7.82 -20.75
N ASP A 25 9.93 6.68 -21.34
CA ASP A 25 8.84 6.52 -22.31
C ASP A 25 7.45 6.40 -21.64
N GLY A 26 7.39 6.44 -20.31
CA GLY A 26 6.16 6.29 -19.53
C GLY A 26 5.79 4.84 -19.20
N THR A 27 6.56 3.86 -19.68
CA THR A 27 6.29 2.44 -19.43
C THR A 27 6.53 2.10 -17.95
N ARG A 28 5.68 1.25 -17.37
CA ARG A 28 5.80 0.78 -15.98
C ARG A 28 6.55 -0.55 -15.94
N VAL A 29 7.62 -0.61 -15.17
CA VAL A 29 8.31 -1.86 -14.84
C VAL A 29 8.00 -2.22 -13.40
N GLU A 30 7.32 -3.35 -13.18
CA GLU A 30 7.04 -3.84 -11.83
C GLU A 30 8.35 -4.28 -11.15
N LEU A 31 8.64 -3.71 -9.98
CA LEU A 31 9.80 -4.06 -9.17
C LEU A 31 9.46 -5.07 -8.08
N SER A 32 8.24 -5.01 -7.55
CA SER A 32 7.75 -5.94 -6.54
C SER A 32 6.23 -5.95 -6.45
N ALA A 33 5.69 -7.10 -6.04
CA ALA A 33 4.31 -7.27 -5.61
C ALA A 33 4.30 -8.06 -4.30
N ARG A 34 3.50 -7.63 -3.33
CA ARG A 34 3.27 -8.37 -2.08
C ARG A 34 1.83 -8.20 -1.62
N THR A 35 1.31 -9.27 -1.04
CA THR A 35 0.04 -9.25 -0.31
C THR A 35 0.34 -8.98 1.17
N VAL A 36 -0.44 -8.09 1.78
CA VAL A 36 -0.42 -7.87 3.23
C VAL A 36 -1.82 -8.11 3.77
N ARG A 37 -1.91 -8.86 4.87
CA ARG A 37 -3.16 -9.13 5.56
C ARG A 37 -3.28 -8.26 6.80
N ASN A 38 -4.49 -7.85 7.13
CA ASN A 38 -4.77 -7.15 8.37
C ASN A 38 -4.32 -8.00 9.58
N GLY A 39 -3.49 -7.45 10.46
CA GLY A 39 -2.91 -8.15 11.61
C GLY A 39 -1.53 -8.78 11.37
N GLU A 40 -1.06 -8.90 10.12
CA GLU A 40 0.31 -9.36 9.85
C GLU A 40 1.32 -8.22 10.08
N PRO A 41 2.42 -8.46 10.81
CA PRO A 41 3.44 -7.44 11.03
C PRO A 41 4.16 -7.09 9.72
N TYR A 42 3.88 -5.92 9.15
CA TYR A 42 4.56 -5.43 7.94
C TYR A 42 5.89 -4.73 8.32
N PHE A 43 6.92 -5.50 8.68
CA PHE A 43 8.23 -4.98 9.09
C PHE A 43 9.13 -4.49 7.95
N ARG A 44 8.57 -3.78 6.96
CA ARG A 44 9.37 -2.78 6.26
C ARG A 44 8.63 -1.46 6.40
N PRO A 45 9.01 -0.63 7.39
CA PRO A 45 8.73 0.79 7.26
C PRO A 45 9.19 1.20 5.87
N ILE A 46 8.51 2.17 5.25
CA ILE A 46 9.17 2.95 4.22
C ILE A 46 10.32 3.64 4.97
N THR A 47 11.48 2.98 5.03
CA THR A 47 12.66 3.43 5.78
C THR A 47 13.32 4.50 4.94
N GLY A 48 12.79 5.70 5.04
CA GLY A 48 13.29 6.89 4.39
C GLY A 48 12.34 8.01 4.74
N GLU A 49 12.88 9.17 5.13
CA GLU A 49 12.13 10.41 5.02
C GLU A 49 11.48 10.42 3.64
N TRP A 50 10.15 10.51 3.59
CA TRP A 50 9.48 10.71 2.31
C TRP A 50 10.03 12.04 1.76
N PRO A 51 10.76 12.06 0.62
CA PRO A 51 11.20 13.32 0.06
C PRO A 51 10.02 14.26 -0.12
N GLU A 52 10.25 15.54 0.15
CA GLU A 52 9.27 16.57 -0.14
C GLU A 52 8.80 16.45 -1.59
N CYS A 53 7.50 16.59 -1.79
CA CYS A 53 6.90 16.44 -3.11
C CYS A 53 7.45 17.51 -4.07
N ARG A 54 8.20 17.10 -5.09
CA ARG A 54 8.83 18.00 -6.08
C ARG A 54 7.93 18.33 -7.28
N CYS A 55 6.63 18.03 -7.23
CA CYS A 55 5.75 18.30 -8.37
C CYS A 55 5.43 19.80 -8.50
N THR A 56 5.07 20.25 -9.71
CA THR A 56 4.75 21.67 -10.00
C THR A 56 3.56 22.21 -9.19
N ARG A 57 2.72 21.33 -8.61
CA ARG A 57 1.63 21.73 -7.71
C ARG A 57 2.13 22.04 -6.30
N CYS A 58 3.17 21.35 -5.83
CA CYS A 58 3.70 21.47 -4.48
C CYS A 58 4.88 22.44 -4.38
N VAL A 59 5.63 22.65 -5.46
CA VAL A 59 6.84 23.51 -5.49
C VAL A 59 6.52 24.98 -5.83
N ARG A 60 5.26 25.35 -6.11
CA ARG A 60 4.92 26.75 -6.40
C ARG A 60 5.08 27.61 -5.13
N PRO A 61 5.96 28.63 -5.10
CA PRO A 61 5.90 29.65 -4.07
C PRO A 61 4.59 30.43 -4.25
N ALA A 62 3.97 30.78 -3.13
CA ALA A 62 2.79 31.64 -3.07
C ALA A 62 3.08 33.04 -3.64
#